data_AF-A0AAD5JXE6-F1
#
_entry.id   AF-A0AAD5JXE6-F1
#
_cell.length_a   1.000
_cell.length_b   1.000
_cell.length_c   1.000
_cell.angle_alpha   90.00
_cell.angle_beta   90.00
_cell.angle_gamma   90.00
#
_symmetry.space_group_name_H-M   'P 1'
#
loop_
_entity.id
_entity.type
_entity.pdbx_description
1 polymer ?
#
loop_
_entity_poly.entity_id
_entity_poly.type
_entity_poly.pdbx_seq_one_letter_code
_entity_poly.pdbx_strand_id
1 'polypeptide(L)'
;MKQWAHQHERAYADFMQYRFRIPVCGAILLNENLDKCVLVKGWSSKSGWSFPRGKINQDEEYDHCAIREVLEETGYDISPLIKETYLEATIREQSIRLYVICGVPEDTEFRPQTRKEISQVEWFKLDELPGIKPGTKATGRFYMVVPFVW
;
A
#
# COMPACT_ATOMS: atom_id res chain seq x y z
N MET A 1 -4.60 36.67 -21.41
CA MET A 1 -3.92 36.07 -20.23
C MET A 1 -4.85 35.29 -19.28
N LYS A 2 -6.10 35.70 -19.02
CA LYS A 2 -7.04 34.95 -18.14
C LYS A 2 -7.53 33.59 -18.65
N GLN A 3 -7.56 33.38 -19.96
CA GLN A 3 -8.12 32.16 -20.58
C GLN A 3 -7.20 30.93 -20.44
N TRP A 4 -5.89 31.15 -20.30
CA TRP A 4 -4.87 30.11 -20.20
C TRP A 4 -4.77 29.51 -18.78
N ALA A 5 -4.98 30.34 -17.74
CA ALA A 5 -5.02 29.89 -16.35
C ALA A 5 -6.21 28.95 -16.09
N HIS A 6 -7.38 29.26 -16.66
CA HIS A 6 -8.59 28.46 -16.47
C HIS A 6 -8.56 27.13 -17.26
N GLN A 7 -7.87 27.09 -18.41
CA GLN A 7 -7.62 25.84 -19.13
C GLN A 7 -6.60 24.96 -18.39
N HIS A 8 -5.57 25.55 -17.77
CA HIS A 8 -4.61 24.81 -16.94
C HIS A 8 -5.26 24.24 -15.67
N GLU A 9 -6.13 24.98 -14.99
CA GLU A 9 -6.85 24.49 -13.80
C GLU A 9 -7.76 23.31 -14.11
N ARG A 10 -8.49 23.35 -15.25
CA ARG A 10 -9.34 22.24 -15.68
C ARG A 10 -8.52 21.03 -16.11
N ALA A 11 -7.48 21.22 -16.93
CA ALA A 11 -6.60 20.13 -17.32
C ALA A 11 -5.89 19.49 -16.12
N TYR A 12 -5.51 20.28 -15.11
CA TYR A 12 -4.93 19.79 -13.86
C TYR A 12 -5.97 19.03 -13.04
N ALA A 13 -7.20 19.53 -12.92
CA ALA A 13 -8.27 18.83 -12.21
C ALA A 13 -8.64 17.49 -12.88
N ASP A 14 -8.77 17.48 -14.21
CA ASP A 14 -9.07 16.29 -15.00
C ASP A 14 -7.92 15.27 -14.91
N PHE A 15 -6.67 15.73 -14.98
CA PHE A 15 -5.49 14.90 -14.78
C PHE A 15 -5.45 14.31 -13.37
N MET A 16 -5.75 15.12 -12.34
CA MET A 16 -5.80 14.64 -10.96
C MET A 16 -6.93 13.65 -10.72
N GLN A 17 -8.10 13.84 -11.35
CA GLN A 17 -9.21 12.88 -11.30
C GLN A 17 -8.85 11.56 -11.99
N TYR A 18 -8.24 11.62 -13.18
CA TYR A 18 -7.76 10.42 -13.88
C TYR A 18 -6.71 9.67 -13.04
N ARG A 19 -5.71 10.39 -12.54
CA ARG A 19 -4.63 9.82 -11.71
C ARG A 19 -5.18 9.18 -10.43
N PHE A 20 -6.34 9.61 -9.93
CA PHE A 20 -6.97 9.05 -8.73
C PHE A 20 -7.58 7.67 -8.96
N ARG A 21 -8.00 7.37 -10.20
CA ARG A 21 -8.67 6.10 -10.56
C ARG A 21 -7.71 5.01 -11.00
N ILE A 22 -6.42 5.33 -11.18
CA ILE A 22 -5.40 4.34 -11.53
C ILE A 22 -5.41 3.25 -10.45
N PRO A 23 -5.59 1.97 -10.84
CA PRO A 23 -5.55 0.85 -9.92
C PRO A 23 -4.26 0.81 -9.12
N VAL A 24 -4.36 0.32 -7.89
CA VAL A 24 -3.23 0.18 -6.96
C VAL A 24 -3.06 -1.29 -6.61
N CYS A 25 -1.82 -1.75 -6.68
CA CYS A 25 -1.44 -3.12 -6.34
C CYS A 25 -0.35 -3.13 -5.28
N GLY A 26 -0.36 -4.15 -4.43
CA GLY A 26 0.60 -4.29 -3.36
C GLY A 26 0.43 -5.63 -2.64
N ALA A 27 0.94 -5.73 -1.41
CA ALA A 27 0.87 -6.98 -0.65
C ALA A 27 0.65 -6.78 0.84
N ILE A 28 0.03 -7.79 1.46
CA ILE A 28 -0.01 -8.00 2.90
C ILE A 28 1.04 -9.07 3.20
N LEU A 29 2.17 -8.65 3.78
CA LEU A 29 3.25 -9.56 4.19
C LEU A 29 2.97 -10.01 5.62
N LEU A 30 2.72 -11.31 5.81
CA LEU A 30 2.46 -11.95 7.10
C LEU A 30 3.67 -12.76 7.54
N ASN A 31 3.96 -12.71 8.84
CA ASN A 31 5.03 -13.53 9.42
C ASN A 31 4.66 -15.03 9.43
N GLU A 32 5.61 -15.88 9.82
CA GLU A 32 5.42 -17.33 9.92
C GLU A 32 4.27 -17.75 10.86
N ASN A 33 4.02 -16.97 11.91
CA ASN A 33 2.95 -17.23 12.87
C ASN A 33 1.58 -16.67 12.45
N LEU A 34 1.52 -15.92 11.35
CA LEU A 34 0.32 -15.23 10.84
C LEU A 34 -0.33 -14.29 11.87
N ASP A 35 0.45 -13.72 12.79
CA ASP A 35 -0.02 -12.82 13.85
C ASP A 35 0.50 -11.38 13.69
N LYS A 36 1.46 -11.15 12.78
CA LYS A 36 1.99 -9.83 12.44
C LYS A 36 1.99 -9.60 10.93
N CYS A 37 1.88 -8.32 10.55
CA CYS A 37 2.04 -7.86 9.18
C CYS A 37 3.05 -6.72 9.05
N VAL A 38 3.65 -6.58 7.87
CA VAL A 38 4.52 -5.44 7.55
C VAL A 38 3.68 -4.25 7.09
N LEU A 39 3.94 -3.08 7.68
CA LEU A 39 3.40 -1.80 7.20
C LEU A 39 4.54 -0.83 6.88
N VAL A 40 4.28 0.05 5.92
CA VAL A 40 5.18 1.14 5.51
C VAL A 40 4.57 2.49 5.87
N LYS A 41 5.43 3.48 6.11
CA LYS A 41 5.04 4.86 6.39
C LYS A 41 5.92 5.84 5.63
N GLY A 42 5.30 6.75 4.90
CA GLY A 42 6.03 7.82 4.20
C GLY A 42 6.47 8.99 5.08
N TRP A 43 7.32 9.85 4.55
CA TRP A 43 8.00 10.94 5.29
C TRP A 43 7.10 12.06 5.81
N SER A 44 5.91 12.24 5.23
CA SER A 44 5.00 13.32 5.64
C SER A 44 4.45 13.05 7.05
N SER A 45 4.39 14.07 7.90
CA SER A 45 3.77 13.98 9.22
C SER A 45 2.27 13.66 9.17
N LYS A 46 1.64 13.83 7.99
CA LYS A 46 0.26 13.42 7.73
C LYS A 46 0.13 11.98 7.26
N SER A 47 1.24 11.34 6.84
CA SER A 47 1.25 9.95 6.38
C SER A 47 0.91 8.99 7.51
N GLY A 48 -0.07 8.14 7.25
CA GLY A 48 -0.36 7.00 8.09
C GLY A 48 0.46 5.78 7.70
N TRP A 49 0.42 4.77 8.57
CA TRP A 49 0.88 3.42 8.25
C TRP A 49 -0.09 2.76 7.28
N SER A 50 0.46 2.00 6.34
CA SER A 50 -0.34 1.29 5.34
C SER A 50 0.44 0.13 4.72
N PHE A 51 -0.24 -0.80 4.04
CA PHE A 51 0.42 -1.90 3.35
C PHE A 51 1.29 -1.41 2.18
N PRO A 52 2.42 -2.06 1.88
CA PRO A 52 3.23 -1.69 0.74
C PRO A 52 2.44 -1.84 -0.57
N ARG A 53 2.32 -0.77 -1.35
CA ARG A 53 1.52 -0.72 -2.58
C ARG A 53 1.81 0.55 -3.38
N GLY A 54 1.54 0.49 -4.67
CA GLY A 54 1.50 1.67 -5.52
C GLY A 54 0.73 1.45 -6.81
N LYS A 55 0.90 2.36 -7.75
CA LYS A 55 0.04 2.44 -8.94
C LYS A 55 0.55 1.51 -10.02
N ILE A 56 -0.37 0.85 -10.69
CA ILE A 56 -0.06 0.06 -11.88
C ILE A 56 0.49 0.97 -12.99
N ASN A 57 1.54 0.50 -13.65
CA ASN A 57 2.07 1.13 -14.86
C ASN A 57 1.21 0.75 -16.08
N GLN A 58 1.44 1.44 -17.20
CA GLN A 58 0.78 1.08 -18.44
C GLN A 58 1.24 -0.31 -18.90
N ASP A 59 0.29 -1.16 -19.28
CA ASP A 59 0.53 -2.52 -19.79
C ASP A 59 1.27 -3.43 -18.79
N GLU A 60 1.18 -3.14 -17.49
CA GLU A 60 1.73 -3.95 -16.40
C GLU A 60 0.65 -4.88 -15.83
N GLU A 61 1.00 -6.13 -15.56
CA GLU A 61 0.12 -7.08 -14.88
C GLU A 61 0.03 -6.76 -13.38
N TYR A 62 -1.11 -7.09 -12.75
CA TYR A 62 -1.37 -6.71 -11.35
C TYR A 62 -0.38 -7.32 -10.35
N ASP A 63 0.05 -8.56 -10.58
CA ASP A 63 1.04 -9.26 -9.78
C ASP A 63 2.44 -8.67 -9.96
N HIS A 64 2.84 -8.37 -11.20
CA HIS A 64 4.08 -7.66 -11.50
C HIS A 64 4.13 -6.29 -10.83
N CYS A 65 3.03 -5.54 -10.85
CA CYS A 65 2.92 -4.27 -10.12
C CYS A 65 3.11 -4.48 -8.61
N ALA A 66 2.45 -5.48 -8.02
CA ALA A 66 2.60 -5.76 -6.58
C ALA A 66 4.04 -6.13 -6.21
N ILE A 67 4.71 -6.98 -7.01
CA ILE A 67 6.12 -7.37 -6.81
C ILE A 67 7.01 -6.13 -6.83
N ARG A 68 6.88 -5.29 -7.87
CA ARG A 68 7.68 -4.08 -8.05
C ARG A 68 7.51 -3.13 -6.87
N GLU A 69 6.27 -2.80 -6.52
CA GLU A 69 5.96 -1.84 -5.45
C GLU A 69 6.46 -2.33 -4.08
N VAL A 70 6.29 -3.62 -3.77
CA VAL A 70 6.80 -4.19 -2.51
C VAL A 70 8.33 -4.16 -2.47
N LEU A 71 8.99 -4.51 -3.57
CA LEU A 71 10.45 -4.44 -3.66
C LEU A 71 10.95 -3.00 -3.52
N GLU A 72 10.29 -2.04 -4.15
CA GLU A 72 10.62 -0.62 -4.09
C GLU A 72 10.46 -0.05 -2.67
N GLU A 73 9.32 -0.32 -2.02
CA GLU A 73 8.97 0.26 -0.71
C GLU A 73 9.59 -0.46 0.49
N THR A 74 9.92 -1.74 0.36
CA THR A 74 10.43 -2.57 1.48
C THR A 74 11.79 -3.19 1.24
N GLY A 75 12.24 -3.28 -0.01
CA GLY A 75 13.46 -4.01 -0.38
C GLY A 75 13.31 -5.54 -0.40
N TYR A 76 12.10 -6.06 -0.16
CA TYR A 76 11.82 -7.50 -0.13
C TYR A 76 11.21 -7.98 -1.44
N ASP A 77 11.79 -9.03 -2.03
CA ASP A 77 11.29 -9.63 -3.27
C ASP A 77 10.26 -10.72 -2.97
N ILE A 78 9.00 -10.47 -3.35
CA ILE A 78 7.89 -11.41 -3.20
C ILE A 78 7.62 -12.26 -4.46
N SER A 79 8.39 -12.07 -5.54
CA SER A 79 8.22 -12.85 -6.78
C SER A 79 8.21 -14.38 -6.59
N PRO A 80 9.01 -14.99 -5.69
CA PRO A 80 8.95 -16.44 -5.49
C PRO A 80 7.79 -16.89 -4.58
N LEU A 81 7.11 -15.94 -3.92
CA LEU A 81 6.09 -16.21 -2.90
C LEU A 81 4.67 -15.86 -3.36
N ILE A 82 4.54 -15.01 -4.37
CA ILE A 82 3.25 -14.54 -4.85
C ILE A 82 2.42 -15.69 -5.41
N LYS A 83 1.13 -15.69 -5.06
CA LYS A 83 0.12 -16.65 -5.49
C LYS A 83 -1.10 -15.88 -5.99
N GLU A 84 -2.07 -16.56 -6.58
CA GLU A 84 -3.34 -15.96 -6.99
C GLU A 84 -4.26 -15.56 -5.81
N THR A 85 -3.79 -15.62 -4.56
CA THR A 85 -4.55 -15.22 -3.38
C THR A 85 -4.37 -13.72 -3.11
N TYR A 86 -5.44 -12.96 -3.33
CA TYR A 86 -5.47 -11.52 -3.09
C TYR A 86 -6.80 -11.07 -2.49
N LEU A 87 -6.78 -9.91 -1.86
CA LEU A 87 -7.96 -9.15 -1.47
C LEU A 87 -8.11 -7.97 -2.41
N GLU A 88 -9.34 -7.69 -2.84
CA GLU A 88 -9.64 -6.55 -3.71
C GLU A 88 -10.78 -5.72 -3.11
N ALA A 89 -10.59 -4.40 -3.08
CA ALA A 89 -11.63 -3.47 -2.67
C ALA A 89 -11.57 -2.22 -3.54
N THR A 90 -12.74 -1.63 -3.78
CA THR A 90 -12.84 -0.31 -4.41
C THR A 90 -13.12 0.74 -3.34
N ILE A 91 -12.20 1.67 -3.15
CA ILE A 91 -12.32 2.76 -2.17
C ILE A 91 -12.24 4.08 -2.92
N ARG A 92 -13.29 4.90 -2.82
CA ARG A 92 -13.37 6.21 -3.51
C ARG A 92 -13.07 6.09 -5.02
N GLU A 93 -13.66 5.12 -5.70
CA GLU A 93 -13.42 4.86 -7.14
C GLU A 93 -12.01 4.39 -7.52
N GLN A 94 -11.12 4.14 -6.55
CA GLN A 94 -9.83 3.51 -6.79
C GLN A 94 -9.92 2.01 -6.47
N SER A 95 -9.62 1.17 -7.46
CA SER A 95 -9.45 -0.27 -7.23
C SER A 95 -8.11 -0.52 -6.54
N ILE A 96 -8.14 -1.28 -5.44
CA ILE A 96 -6.97 -1.65 -4.65
C ILE A 96 -6.95 -3.16 -4.53
N ARG A 97 -5.86 -3.77 -5.01
CA ARG A 97 -5.60 -5.20 -4.91
C ARG A 97 -4.38 -5.46 -4.05
N LEU A 98 -4.52 -6.27 -3.01
CA LEU A 98 -3.43 -6.64 -2.12
C LEU A 98 -3.26 -8.16 -2.10
N TYR A 99 -2.09 -8.63 -2.54
CA TYR A 99 -1.73 -10.05 -2.52
C TYR A 99 -1.37 -10.50 -1.09
N VAL A 100 -1.82 -11.68 -0.69
CA VAL A 100 -1.52 -12.20 0.65
C VAL A 100 -0.27 -13.08 0.58
N ILE A 101 0.79 -12.64 1.25
CA ILE A 101 2.08 -13.32 1.30
C ILE A 101 2.30 -13.80 2.74
N CYS A 102 2.43 -15.11 2.93
CA CYS A 102 2.60 -15.72 4.24
C CYS A 102 4.01 -16.30 4.41
N GLY A 103 4.48 -16.39 5.65
CA GLY A 103 5.75 -17.06 5.95
C GLY A 103 6.98 -16.18 5.76
N VAL A 104 6.84 -14.86 5.85
CA VAL A 104 7.98 -13.95 5.81
C VAL A 104 8.70 -14.00 7.16
N PRO A 105 10.01 -14.32 7.23
CA PRO A 105 10.75 -14.34 8.49
C PRO A 105 10.78 -12.96 9.16
N GLU A 106 10.56 -12.88 10.47
CA GLU A 106 10.54 -11.58 11.18
C GLU A 106 11.92 -10.91 11.24
N ASP A 107 13.00 -11.67 11.12
CA ASP A 107 14.38 -11.19 11.02
C ASP A 107 14.76 -10.68 9.62
N THR A 108 13.81 -10.69 8.68
CA THR A 108 13.96 -10.07 7.36
C THR A 108 14.30 -8.58 7.52
N GLU A 109 15.45 -8.18 6.98
CA GLU A 109 15.85 -6.78 6.96
C GLU A 109 15.19 -6.04 5.79
N PHE A 110 14.19 -5.21 6.11
CA PHE A 110 13.58 -4.32 5.12
C PHE A 110 14.45 -3.09 4.87
N ARG A 111 14.74 -2.83 3.59
CA ARG A 111 15.57 -1.71 3.11
C ARG A 111 14.89 -1.07 1.90
N PRO A 112 14.05 -0.03 2.11
CA PRO A 112 13.39 0.67 1.02
C PRO A 112 14.38 1.14 -0.04
N GLN A 113 14.06 0.91 -1.31
CA GLN A 113 14.89 1.33 -2.44
C GLN A 113 14.49 2.72 -2.96
N THR A 114 13.29 3.19 -2.62
CA THR A 114 12.79 4.50 -3.02
C THR A 114 13.45 5.64 -2.24
N ARG A 115 13.99 6.63 -2.96
CA ARG A 115 14.58 7.82 -2.33
C ARG A 115 13.45 8.75 -1.85
N LYS A 116 13.32 8.91 -0.52
CA LYS A 116 12.44 9.88 0.15
C LYS A 116 10.93 9.60 0.07
N GLU A 117 10.51 8.39 -0.28
CA GLU A 117 9.08 8.03 -0.28
C GLU A 117 8.70 7.31 1.02
N ILE A 118 9.45 6.28 1.41
CA ILE A 118 9.26 5.54 2.66
C ILE A 118 10.27 5.99 3.72
N SER A 119 9.75 6.28 4.91
CA SER A 119 10.53 6.69 6.08
C SER A 119 10.76 5.55 7.06
N GLN A 120 9.80 4.62 7.16
CA GLN A 120 9.82 3.52 8.12
C GLN A 120 9.10 2.31 7.52
N VAL A 121 9.61 1.12 7.86
CA VAL A 121 9.02 -0.19 7.58
C VAL A 121 9.10 -0.98 8.89
N GLU A 122 7.97 -1.43 9.39
CA GLU A 122 7.86 -2.05 10.73
C GLU A 122 6.86 -3.20 10.71
N TRP A 123 7.07 -4.16 11.61
CA TRP A 123 6.11 -5.21 11.91
C TRP A 123 5.04 -4.70 12.88
N PHE A 124 3.78 -4.99 12.58
CA PHE A 124 2.64 -4.68 13.44
C PHE A 124 1.89 -5.95 13.76
N LYS A 125 1.49 -6.14 15.02
CA LYS A 125 0.56 -7.21 15.36
C LYS A 125 -0.79 -6.94 14.73
N LEU A 126 -1.38 -7.96 14.14
CA LEU A 126 -2.70 -7.85 13.53
C LEU A 126 -3.72 -7.33 14.55
N ASP A 127 -3.71 -7.86 15.77
CA ASP A 127 -4.70 -7.51 16.79
C ASP A 127 -4.59 -6.08 17.37
N GLU A 128 -3.48 -5.39 17.07
CA GLU A 128 -3.27 -3.96 17.38
C GLU A 128 -3.76 -3.05 16.24
N LEU A 129 -4.07 -3.60 15.06
CA LEU A 129 -4.61 -2.84 13.94
C LEU A 129 -6.05 -2.39 14.23
N PRO A 130 -6.41 -1.17 13.81
CA PRO A 130 -7.77 -0.66 14.00
C PRO A 130 -8.76 -1.47 13.19
N GLY A 131 -9.85 -1.92 13.82
CA GLY A 131 -10.93 -2.67 13.18
C GLY A 131 -10.99 -4.16 13.54
N ILE A 132 -9.89 -4.79 13.99
CA ILE A 132 -9.89 -6.22 14.37
C ILE A 132 -10.66 -6.45 15.67
N LYS A 133 -10.38 -5.64 16.69
CA LYS A 133 -10.96 -5.78 18.03
C LYS A 133 -11.80 -4.55 18.36
N PRO A 134 -13.08 -4.73 18.78
CA PRO A 134 -13.90 -3.63 19.29
C PRO A 134 -13.19 -2.95 20.47
N GLY A 135 -12.92 -1.65 20.35
CA GLY A 135 -12.30 -0.85 21.41
C GLY A 135 -10.77 -0.69 21.35
N THR A 136 -10.09 -1.33 20.38
CA THR A 136 -8.64 -1.09 20.18
C THR A 136 -8.41 0.32 19.62
N LYS A 137 -7.85 1.21 20.44
CA LYS A 137 -7.31 2.50 19.99
C LYS A 137 -5.92 2.25 19.41
N ALA A 138 -5.85 2.03 18.10
CA ALA A 138 -4.57 1.84 17.44
C ALA A 138 -3.69 3.10 17.60
N THR A 139 -2.42 2.92 17.97
CA THR A 139 -1.44 3.99 18.21
C THR A 139 -0.89 4.52 16.89
N GLY A 140 -1.69 5.31 16.17
CA GLY A 140 -1.25 5.93 14.91
C GLY A 140 -2.39 6.17 13.93
N ARG A 141 -2.10 6.86 12.82
CA ARG A 141 -3.04 6.93 11.69
C ARG A 141 -2.77 5.73 10.79
N PHE A 142 -3.79 4.91 10.57
CA PHE A 142 -3.74 3.80 9.62
C PHE A 142 -4.59 4.18 8.42
N TYR A 143 -4.05 4.01 7.22
CA TYR A 143 -4.76 4.34 5.98
C TYR A 143 -4.94 3.07 5.16
N MET A 144 -6.19 2.74 4.84
CA MET A 144 -6.57 1.58 4.02
C MET A 144 -6.13 0.22 4.57
N VAL A 145 -6.05 0.11 5.90
CA VAL A 145 -5.90 -1.17 6.59
C VAL A 145 -7.28 -1.72 6.95
N VAL A 146 -8.13 -0.90 7.59
CA VAL A 146 -9.47 -1.27 8.11
C VAL A 146 -10.40 -2.03 7.12
N PRO A 147 -10.48 -1.71 5.81
CA PRO A 147 -11.40 -2.41 4.90
C PRO A 147 -11.03 -3.86 4.58
N PHE A 148 -9.80 -4.28 4.90
CA PHE A 148 -9.26 -5.60 4.50
C PHE A 148 -9.10 -6.57 5.67
N VAL A 149 -9.61 -6.21 6.85
CA VAL A 149 -9.38 -6.95 8.10
C VAL A 149 -10.69 -7.39 8.75
N TRP A 150 -11.63 -7.84 7.92
CA TRP A 150 -12.93 -8.37 8.33
C TRP A 150 -12.90 -9.88 8.57
#